data_AF-A0A7C2UCX9-F1
#
_entry.id   AF-A0A7C2UCX9-F1
#
_cell.length_a   1.000
_cell.length_b   1.000
_cell.length_c   1.000
_cell.angle_alpha   90.00
_cell.angle_beta   90.00
_cell.angle_gamma   90.00
#
_symmetry.space_group_name_H-M   'P 1'
#
loop_
_entity.id
_entity.type
_entity.pdbx_description
1 polymer ?
#
loop_
_entity_poly.entity_id
_entity_poly.type
_entity_poly.pdbx_seq_one_letter_code
_entity_poly.pdbx_strand_id
1 'polypeptide(L)'
;MKKTLFLILLLVFTFSCNKKKEELTPLNAPMKYGETMGRAIKKAKAMDEILYLKNKINTFQIQEGRYPNSLEELVEKGYIEKLPEPPEGMKFYYNP
;
A
#
# COMPACT_ATOMS: atom_id res chain seq x y z
N MET A 1 -21.33 16.80 -36.41
CA MET A 1 -20.85 16.80 -35.00
C MET A 1 -20.65 15.40 -34.39
N LYS A 2 -21.47 14.38 -34.70
CA LYS A 2 -21.25 13.00 -34.20
C LYS A 2 -19.97 12.31 -34.74
N LYS A 3 -19.56 12.60 -35.98
CA LYS A 3 -18.33 12.02 -36.59
C LYS A 3 -17.03 12.54 -35.98
N THR A 4 -16.98 13.81 -35.59
CA THR A 4 -15.82 14.40 -34.88
C THR A 4 -15.74 13.93 -33.42
N LEU A 5 -16.89 13.67 -32.78
CA LEU A 5 -16.95 13.07 -31.44
C LEU A 5 -16.47 11.60 -31.43
N PHE A 6 -16.79 10.83 -32.48
CA PHE A 6 -16.33 9.43 -32.63
C PHE A 6 -14.82 9.34 -32.92
N LEU A 7 -14.26 10.32 -33.63
CA LEU A 7 -12.83 10.38 -33.96
C LEU A 7 -11.97 10.68 -32.71
N ILE A 8 -12.48 11.50 -31.78
CA ILE A 8 -11.79 11.82 -30.51
C ILE A 8 -11.80 10.61 -29.56
N LEU A 9 -12.91 9.86 -29.50
CA LEU A 9 -13.02 8.66 -28.66
C LEU A 9 -12.02 7.56 -29.04
N LEU A 10 -11.66 7.46 -30.32
CA LEU A 10 -10.72 6.46 -30.84
C LEU A 10 -9.25 6.82 -30.55
N LEU A 11 -8.96 8.10 -30.33
CA LEU A 11 -7.61 8.62 -30.09
C LEU A 11 -7.17 8.50 -28.62
N VAL A 12 -8.11 8.32 -27.68
CA VAL A 12 -7.81 8.20 -26.24
C VAL A 12 -7.33 6.79 -25.85
N PHE A 13 -7.52 5.78 -26.71
CA PHE A 13 -7.18 4.37 -26.41
C PHE A 13 -5.69 4.00 -26.57
N THR A 14 -4.85 4.86 -27.15
CA THR A 14 -3.44 4.51 -27.48
C THR A 14 -2.41 4.97 -26.45
N PHE A 15 -2.82 5.59 -25.34
CA PHE A 15 -1.93 5.81 -24.18
C PHE A 15 -1.76 4.51 -23.36
N SER A 16 -1.26 3.46 -24.01
CA SER A 16 -0.81 2.24 -23.34
C SER A 16 0.60 2.46 -22.78
N CYS A 17 0.70 2.54 -21.46
CA CYS A 17 1.94 2.76 -20.74
C CYS A 17 2.90 1.56 -20.96
N ASN A 18 3.98 1.79 -21.69
CA ASN A 18 4.92 0.77 -22.12
C ASN A 18 5.91 0.42 -20.97
N LYS A 19 5.49 -0.40 -20.00
CA LYS A 19 6.41 -0.99 -19.02
C LYS A 19 7.27 -2.05 -19.72
N LYS A 20 8.56 -1.77 -19.94
CA LYS A 20 9.55 -2.77 -20.40
C LYS A 20 9.52 -3.97 -19.46
N LYS A 21 9.09 -5.13 -19.96
CA LYS A 21 9.17 -6.40 -19.24
C LYS A 21 10.55 -6.97 -19.47
N GLU A 22 11.31 -7.11 -18.40
CA GLU A 22 12.62 -7.76 -18.41
C GLU A 22 12.41 -9.27 -18.59
N GLU A 23 13.05 -9.87 -19.60
CA GLU A 23 12.82 -11.27 -19.97
C GLU A 23 13.48 -12.24 -18.98
N LEU A 24 12.73 -13.26 -18.56
CA LEU A 24 13.21 -14.32 -17.67
C LEU A 24 14.07 -15.29 -18.47
N THR A 25 15.34 -15.42 -18.09
CA THR A 25 16.31 -16.35 -18.68
C THR A 25 16.78 -17.34 -17.60
N PRO A 26 17.27 -18.54 -17.97
CA PRO A 26 17.79 -19.49 -16.98
C PRO A 26 18.89 -18.91 -16.09
N LEU A 27 19.67 -17.94 -16.60
CA LEU A 27 20.75 -17.29 -15.87
C LEU A 27 20.25 -16.28 -14.82
N ASN A 28 19.17 -15.54 -15.10
CA ASN A 28 18.62 -14.53 -14.17
C ASN A 28 17.44 -15.04 -13.33
N ALA A 29 16.90 -16.23 -13.63
CA ALA A 29 15.72 -16.78 -12.99
C ALA A 29 15.85 -16.94 -11.45
N PRO A 30 16.95 -17.49 -10.90
CA PRO A 30 17.07 -17.61 -9.44
C PRO A 30 17.10 -16.26 -8.73
N MET A 31 17.81 -15.29 -9.30
CA MET A 31 17.89 -13.92 -8.79
C MET A 31 16.53 -13.23 -8.83
N LYS A 32 15.82 -13.30 -9.97
CA LYS A 32 14.48 -12.72 -10.12
C LYS A 32 13.46 -13.38 -9.19
N TYR A 33 13.56 -14.68 -8.95
CA TYR A 33 12.72 -15.37 -7.98
C TYR A 33 12.97 -14.83 -6.55
N GLY A 34 14.23 -14.76 -6.13
CA GLY A 34 14.60 -14.20 -4.82
C GLY A 34 14.13 -12.76 -4.64
N GLU A 35 14.30 -11.91 -5.65
CA GLU A 35 13.83 -10.52 -5.63
C GLU A 35 12.30 -10.42 -5.49
N THR A 36 11.55 -11.20 -6.28
CA THR A 36 10.09 -11.15 -6.25
C THR A 36 9.54 -11.68 -4.93
N MET A 37 10.10 -12.78 -4.42
CA MET A 37 9.73 -13.34 -3.12
C MET A 37 10.06 -12.38 -1.96
N GLY A 38 11.25 -11.78 -1.97
CA GLY A 38 11.65 -10.79 -0.95
C GLY A 38 10.72 -9.58 -0.93
N ARG A 39 10.34 -9.06 -2.10
CA ARG A 39 9.34 -7.97 -2.22
C ARG A 39 7.96 -8.41 -1.72
N ALA A 40 7.53 -9.63 -2.03
CA ALA A 40 6.25 -10.16 -1.57
C ALA A 40 6.21 -10.27 -0.04
N ILE A 41 7.26 -10.83 0.58
CA ILE A 41 7.38 -10.95 2.04
C ILE A 41 7.38 -9.56 2.70
N LYS A 42 8.18 -8.61 2.17
CA LYS A 42 8.22 -7.24 2.69
C LYS A 42 6.84 -6.57 2.64
N LYS A 43 6.10 -6.77 1.54
CA LYS A 43 4.74 -6.25 1.38
C LYS A 43 3.75 -6.92 2.35
N ALA A 44 3.85 -8.23 2.55
CA ALA A 44 3.00 -8.96 3.49
C ALA A 44 3.20 -8.44 4.92
N LYS A 45 4.45 -8.32 5.38
CA LYS A 45 4.77 -7.72 6.69
C LYS A 45 4.21 -6.30 6.83
N ALA A 46 4.32 -5.46 5.79
CA ALA A 46 3.73 -4.13 5.79
C ALA A 46 2.20 -4.17 5.98
N MET A 47 1.52 -5.12 5.34
CA MET A 47 0.08 -5.28 5.42
C MET A 47 -0.37 -5.74 6.81
N ASP A 48 0.38 -6.63 7.45
CA ASP A 48 0.06 -7.12 8.81
C ASP A 48 0.06 -5.97 9.83
N GLU A 49 1.09 -5.11 9.79
CA GLU A 49 1.19 -3.97 10.70
C GLU A 49 0.13 -2.90 10.43
N ILE A 50 -0.18 -2.63 9.16
CA ILE A 50 -1.27 -1.71 8.79
C ILE A 50 -2.62 -2.24 9.27
N LEU A 51 -2.86 -3.55 9.14
CA LEU A 51 -4.10 -4.17 9.59
C LEU A 51 -4.22 -4.10 11.11
N TYR A 52 -3.14 -4.35 11.83
CA TYR A 52 -3.09 -4.19 13.28
C TYR A 52 -3.47 -2.77 13.71
N LEU A 53 -2.79 -1.75 13.15
CA LEU A 53 -3.08 -0.34 13.45
C LEU A 53 -4.53 0.03 13.09
N LYS A 54 -5.02 -0.39 11.92
CA LYS A 54 -6.40 -0.12 11.48
C LYS A 54 -7.42 -0.70 12.44
N ASN A 55 -7.22 -1.92 12.93
CA ASN A 55 -8.12 -2.53 13.90
C ASN A 55 -8.17 -1.72 15.20
N LYS A 56 -7.02 -1.22 15.67
CA LYS A 56 -6.91 -0.41 16.88
C LYS A 56 -7.56 0.97 16.72
N ILE A 57 -7.37 1.61 15.57
CA ILE A 57 -8.07 2.85 15.20
C ILE A 57 -9.59 2.64 15.22
N ASN A 58 -10.08 1.53 14.67
CA ASN A 58 -11.51 1.23 14.69
C ASN A 58 -12.03 0.99 16.11
N THR A 59 -11.27 0.29 16.96
CA THR A 59 -11.62 0.12 18.38
C THR A 59 -11.70 1.46 19.09
N PHE A 60 -10.72 2.33 18.88
CA PHE A 60 -10.72 3.70 19.40
C PHE A 60 -11.96 4.48 18.95
N GLN A 61 -12.29 4.42 17.66
CA GLN A 61 -13.46 5.10 17.10
C GLN A 61 -14.77 4.63 17.75
N ILE A 62 -14.92 3.32 17.97
CA ILE A 62 -16.10 2.73 18.60
C ILE A 62 -16.22 3.19 20.07
N GLN A 63 -15.11 3.28 20.80
CA GLN A 63 -15.10 3.60 22.22
C GLN A 63 -15.18 5.11 22.50
N GLU A 64 -14.48 5.93 21.72
CA GLU A 64 -14.37 7.39 21.93
C GLU A 64 -15.34 8.18 21.05
N GLY A 65 -16.01 7.55 20.08
CA GLY A 65 -16.94 8.19 19.15
C GLY A 65 -16.28 9.09 18.09
N ARG A 66 -14.94 9.05 17.97
CA ARG A 66 -14.15 9.80 16.97
C ARG A 66 -12.88 9.05 16.61
N TYR A 67 -12.28 9.37 15.48
CA TYR A 67 -10.94 8.87 15.16
C TYR A 67 -9.87 9.51 16.07
N PRO A 68 -8.74 8.81 16.30
CA PRO A 68 -7.60 9.40 17.00
C PRO A 68 -7.00 10.54 16.14
N ASN A 69 -6.41 11.55 16.76
CA ASN A 69 -5.76 12.66 16.05
C ASN A 69 -4.36 12.28 15.54
N SER A 70 -3.75 11.27 16.17
CA SER A 70 -2.43 10.75 15.84
C SER A 70 -2.36 9.25 16.17
N LEU A 71 -1.37 8.55 15.63
CA LEU A 71 -1.16 7.14 16.02
C LEU A 71 -0.64 7.04 17.46
N GLU A 72 0.05 8.06 17.94
CA GLU A 72 0.56 8.18 19.31
C GLU A 72 -0.58 8.25 20.33
N GLU A 73 -1.73 8.84 19.98
CA GLU A 73 -2.90 8.88 20.87
C GLU A 73 -3.38 7.46 21.24
N LEU A 74 -3.21 6.48 20.35
CA LEU A 74 -3.52 5.07 20.66
C LEU A 74 -2.62 4.51 21.77
N VAL A 75 -1.37 4.97 21.86
CA VAL A 75 -0.42 4.59 22.91
C VAL A 75 -0.78 5.31 24.21
N GLU A 76 -0.96 6.63 24.15
CA GLU A 76 -1.29 7.47 25.31
C GLU A 76 -2.57 7.02 26.02
N LYS A 77 -3.55 6.56 25.25
CA LYS A 77 -4.83 6.05 25.76
C LYS A 77 -4.82 4.55 26.06
N GLY A 78 -3.71 3.86 25.81
CA GLY A 78 -3.51 2.46 26.17
C GLY A 78 -4.21 1.43 25.26
N TYR A 79 -4.62 1.82 24.04
CA TYR A 79 -5.17 0.89 23.04
C TYR A 79 -4.08 -0.05 22.48
N ILE A 80 -2.83 0.42 22.48
CA ILE A 80 -1.61 -0.30 22.12
C ILE A 80 -0.50 0.05 23.12
N GLU A 81 0.41 -0.88 23.39
CA GLU A 81 1.55 -0.64 24.30
C GLU A 81 2.61 0.26 23.67
N LYS A 82 2.82 0.11 22.36
CA LYS A 82 3.72 0.93 21.55
C LYS A 82 3.30 0.84 20.08
N LEU A 83 3.77 1.77 19.27
CA LEU A 83 3.62 1.67 17.82
C LEU A 83 4.48 0.51 17.28
N PRO A 84 3.94 -0.28 16.33
CA PRO A 84 4.73 -1.30 15.66
C PRO A 84 5.86 -0.66 14.85
N GLU A 85 6.89 -1.46 14.56
CA GLU A 85 7.99 -0.99 13.71
C GLU A 85 7.58 -1.11 12.24
N PRO A 86 7.69 -0.02 11.44
CA PRO A 86 7.42 -0.11 10.02
C PRO A 86 8.49 -0.98 9.33
N PRO A 87 8.15 -1.68 8.24
CA PRO A 87 9.13 -2.40 7.44
C PRO A 87 10.26 -1.49 6.97
N GLU A 88 11.44 -2.07 6.76
CA GLU A 88 12.67 -1.33 6.43
C GLU A 88 12.47 -0.30 5.30
N GLY A 89 12.88 0.94 5.54
CA GLY A 89 12.75 2.05 4.58
C GLY A 89 11.32 2.55 4.38
N MET A 90 10.36 2.14 5.22
CA MET A 90 8.99 2.66 5.24
C MET A 90 8.72 3.44 6.52
N LYS A 91 7.67 4.26 6.49
CA LYS A 91 7.13 4.98 7.65
C LYS A 91 5.62 4.91 7.64
N PHE A 92 5.00 4.89 8.81
CA PHE A 92 3.56 5.09 8.91
C PHE A 92 3.23 6.56 8.63
N TYR A 93 2.19 6.79 7.84
CA TYR A 93 1.60 8.09 7.63
C TYR A 93 0.12 7.98 7.96
N TYR A 94 -0.34 8.80 8.89
CA TYR A 94 -1.71 8.84 9.33
C TYR A 94 -2.31 10.21 9.04
N ASN A 95 -3.53 10.20 8.50
CA ASN A 95 -4.32 11.40 8.26
C ASN A 95 -5.68 11.19 8.94
N PRO A 96 -5.94 11.88 10.06
CA PRO A 96 -7.17 11.74 10.83
C PRO A 96 -8.43 12.22 10.09
#